data_AF-A0A6A8ESW3-F1
#
_entry.id   AF-A0A6A8ESW3-F1
#
_cell.length_a   1.000
_cell.length_b   1.000
_cell.length_c   1.000
_cell.angle_alpha   90.00
_cell.angle_beta   90.00
_cell.angle_gamma   90.00
#
_symmetry.space_group_name_H-M   'P 1'
#
loop_
_entity.id
_entity.type
_entity.pdbx_description
1 polymer ?
#
loop_
_entity_poly.entity_id
_entity_poly.type
_entity_poly.pdbx_seq_one_letter_code
_entity_poly.pdbx_strand_id
1 'polypeptide(L)' 'WDSQHGELEGYRASDGEHLGAFDPKTGKQVKGPDPKRNIKKYL' A
#
# COMPACT_ATOMS: atom_id res chain seq x y z
N TRP A 1 -2.20 7.06 1.51
CA TRP A 1 -3.53 7.03 2.13
C TRP A 1 -4.55 6.81 1.03
N ASP A 2 -5.30 5.72 1.08
CA ASP A 2 -6.46 5.52 0.21
C ASP A 2 -7.68 6.12 0.91
N SER A 3 -8.09 7.31 0.48
CA SER A 3 -9.22 8.03 1.08
C SER A 3 -10.59 7.45 0.72
N GLN A 4 -10.69 6.62 -0.33
CA GLN A 4 -11.95 5.97 -0.69
C GLN A 4 -12.23 4.79 0.25
N HIS A 5 -11.18 4.08 0.66
CA HIS A 5 -11.31 2.89 1.51
C HIS A 5 -10.94 3.14 2.98
N GLY A 6 -10.27 4.26 3.30
CA GLY A 6 -9.81 4.56 4.66
C GLY A 6 -8.63 3.69 5.11
N GLU A 7 -7.80 3.24 4.17
CA GLU A 7 -6.71 2.28 4.40
C GLU A 7 -5.33 2.90 4.06
N LEU A 8 -4.28 2.39 4.69
CA LEU A 8 -2.90 2.72 4.34
C LEU A 8 -2.36 1.76 3.31
N GLU A 9 -2.04 2.27 2.12
CA GLU A 9 -1.39 1.50 1.07
C GLU A 9 0.13 1.54 1.25
N GLY A 10 0.74 0.38 1.47
CA GLY A 10 2.18 0.23 1.64
C GLY A 10 2.89 -0.01 0.31
N TYR A 11 4.03 0.63 0.12
CA TYR A 11 4.88 0.44 -1.05
C TYR A 11 6.36 0.33 -0.65
N ARG A 12 7.12 -0.52 -1.34
CA ARG A 12 8.55 -0.67 -1.10
C ARG A 12 9.31 0.50 -1.71
N ALA A 13 10.21 1.12 -0.94
CA ALA A 13 10.94 2.32 -1.38
C ALA A 13 11.90 2.08 -2.56
N SER A 14 12.44 0.87 -2.73
CA SER A 14 13.44 0.55 -3.76
C SER A 14 12.87 0.48 -5.18
N ASP A 15 11.66 -0.06 -5.33
CA ASP A 15 11.06 -0.41 -6.62
C ASP A 15 9.60 0.03 -6.75
N GLY A 16 9.05 0.67 -5.71
CA GLY A 16 7.67 1.13 -5.67
C GLY A 16 6.63 0.02 -5.65
N GLU A 17 7.02 -1.25 -5.44
CA GLU A 17 6.09 -2.39 -5.43
C GLU A 17 5.06 -2.26 -4.30
N HIS A 18 3.81 -2.58 -4.62
CA HIS A 18 2.73 -2.61 -3.63
C HIS A 18 2.88 -3.78 -2.66
N LEU A 19 2.91 -3.47 -1.36
CA LEU A 19 3.08 -4.44 -0.27
C LEU A 19 1.75 -4.85 0.37
N GLY A 20 0.66 -4.15 0.05
CA GLY A 20 -0.67 -4.40 0.61
C GLY A 20 -1.27 -3.17 1.27
N ALA A 21 -2.50 -3.36 1.73
CA ALA A 21 -3.23 -2.36 2.50
C ALA A 21 -3.21 -2.71 3.99
N PHE A 22 -3.15 -1.69 4.83
CA PHE A 22 -3.01 -1.79 6.28
C PHE A 22 -4.07 -0.93 6.97
N ASP A 23 -4.61 -1.43 8.07
CA ASP A 23 -5.50 -0.68 8.95
C ASP A 23 -4.69 0.43 9.66
N PRO A 24 -5.05 1.71 9.51
CA PRO A 24 -4.31 2.81 10.11
C PRO A 24 -4.33 2.84 11.65
N LYS A 25 -5.30 2.20 12.29
CA LYS A 25 -5.43 2.16 13.75
C LYS A 25 -4.61 1.04 14.36
N THR A 26 -4.57 -0.12 13.69
CA THR A 26 -3.98 -1.35 14.25
C THR A 26 -2.67 -1.74 13.59
N GLY A 27 -2.36 -1.20 12.41
CA GLY A 27 -1.22 -1.60 11.59
C GLY A 27 -1.35 -3.00 10.98
N LYS A 28 -2.50 -3.68 11.18
CA LYS A 28 -2.72 -5.02 10.64
C LYS A 28 -2.94 -4.96 9.13
N GLN A 29 -2.37 -5.92 8.43
CA GLN A 29 -2.59 -6.07 7.01
C GLN A 29 -4.03 -6.51 6.74
N VAL A 30 -4.76 -5.71 5.97
CA VAL A 30 -6.14 -5.99 5.52
C VAL A 30 -6.16 -6.59 4.13
N LYS A 31 -5.19 -6.26 3.26
CA LYS A 31 -5.05 -6.82 1.92
C LYS A 31 -3.61 -7.18 1.60
N GLY A 32 -3.44 -8.26 0.86
CA GLY A 32 -2.14 -8.72 0.37
C GLY A 32 -1.49 -7.77 -0.66
N PRO A 33 -0.23 -8.04 -1.04
CA PRO A 33 0.44 -7.37 -2.15
C PRO A 33 -0.36 -7.49 -3.46
N ASP A 34 -0.28 -6.46 -4.31
CA ASP A 34 -0.88 -6.49 -5.65
C ASP A 34 0.20 -6.20 -6.69
N PRO A 35 0.65 -7.21 -7.46
CA PRO A 35 1.69 -7.05 -8.47
C PRO A 35 1.35 -6.02 -9.57
N LYS A 36 0.06 -5.67 -9.74
CA LYS A 36 -0.38 -4.69 -10.74
C LYS A 36 -0.23 -3.25 -10.26
N ARG A 37 0.02 -3.02 -8.97
CA ARG A 37 0.15 -1.69 -8.36
C ARG A 37 1.61 -1.36 -8.10
N ASN A 38 2.03 -0.18 -8.56
CA ASN A 38 3.39 0.31 -8.36
C ASN A 38 3.40 1.85 -8.33
N ILE A 39 4.20 2.45 -7.44
CA ILE A 39 4.32 3.92 -7.30
C ILE A 39 5.69 4.48 -7.71
N LYS A 40 6.60 3.68 -8.29
CA LYS A 40 7.96 4.09 -8.67
C LYS A 40 8.01 5.33 -9.55
N LYS A 41 6.97 5.58 -10.35
CA LYS A 41 6.84 6.80 -11.17
C LYS A 41 6.71 8.09 -10.33
N TYR A 42 6.33 7.96 -9.06
CA TYR A 42 6.02 9.07 -8.14
C TYR A 42 6.98 9.14 -6.94
N LEU A 43 8.00 8.26 -6.90
CA LEU A 43 9.08 8.25 -5.91
C LEU A 43 10.27 9.04 -6.44
#